data_AF-A0A943FEM9-F1
#
_entry.id   AF-A0A943FEM9-F1
#
_cell.length_a   1.000
_cell.length_b   1.000
_cell.length_c   1.000
_cell.angle_alpha   90.00
_cell.angle_beta   90.00
_cell.angle_gamma   90.00
#
_symmetry.space_group_name_H-M   'P 1'
#
loop_
_entity.id
_entity.type
_entity.pdbx_description
1 polymer ?
#
loop_
_entity_poly.entity_id
_entity_poly.type
_entity_poly.pdbx_seq_one_letter_code
_entity_poly.pdbx_strand_id
1 'polypeptide(L)'
;MLKSRDISKLRADVAVNCRTFVSLCKKEGLPVLVTETVRDAEYQASLYAKGRTEPGSIVTNQKTPSFHSDKAGLAFDIAKNVKGHEYDDAAFFQKCGAIGKRMGFTWGGDWKSLKDNPHFQWDSRGKYTSAMVRAGKYPPIMPRYVEVKQSMTKEEAKAILKEKAGLNEGTIVFLDNYRYGDDLIRKLAEAMQ
;
A
#
# COMPACT_ATOMS: atom_id res chain seq x y z
N MET A 1 -23.15 13.94 2.41
CA MET A 1 -22.05 13.35 1.63
C MET A 1 -20.72 13.46 2.37
N LEU A 2 -20.24 12.34 2.88
CA LEU A 2 -18.97 12.18 3.61
C LEU A 2 -17.87 11.72 2.64
N LYS A 3 -16.80 12.50 2.58
CA LYS A 3 -15.50 12.14 2.02
C LYS A 3 -14.40 12.65 2.95
N SER A 4 -13.79 11.76 3.72
CA SER A 4 -12.81 12.16 4.73
C SER A 4 -11.37 12.02 4.25
N ARG A 5 -10.48 12.85 4.81
CA ARG A 5 -9.01 12.69 4.75
C ARG A 5 -8.43 12.34 6.12
N ASP A 6 -9.30 12.24 7.13
CA ASP A 6 -8.88 12.07 8.51
C ASP A 6 -8.51 10.61 8.76
N ILE A 7 -7.23 10.38 9.05
CA ILE A 7 -6.66 9.07 9.37
C ILE A 7 -7.30 8.49 10.64
N SER A 8 -7.80 9.33 11.55
CA SER A 8 -8.48 8.87 12.77
C SER A 8 -9.80 8.14 12.51
N LYS A 9 -10.39 8.34 11.32
CA LYS A 9 -11.62 7.64 10.90
C LYS A 9 -11.38 6.27 10.27
N LEU A 10 -10.11 5.90 10.04
CA LEU A 10 -9.78 4.51 9.69
C LEU A 10 -9.99 3.61 10.92
N ARG A 11 -10.14 2.31 10.69
CA ARG A 11 -10.10 1.32 11.77
C ARG A 11 -8.77 1.47 12.52
N ALA A 12 -8.77 1.38 13.85
CA ALA A 12 -7.64 1.80 14.68
C ALA A 12 -6.29 1.16 14.29
N ASP A 13 -6.30 -0.13 13.95
CA ASP A 13 -5.15 -0.88 13.45
C ASP A 13 -4.64 -0.37 12.09
N VAL A 14 -5.56 -0.08 11.17
CA VAL A 14 -5.26 0.50 9.86
C VAL A 14 -4.77 1.94 10.01
N ALA A 15 -5.32 2.72 10.92
CA ALA A 15 -4.89 4.09 11.21
C ALA A 15 -3.43 4.13 11.69
N VAL A 16 -3.05 3.24 12.61
CA VAL A 16 -1.66 3.11 13.11
C VAL A 16 -0.70 2.80 11.96
N ASN A 17 -1.04 1.83 11.11
CA ASN A 17 -0.19 1.45 9.99
C ASN A 17 -0.20 2.51 8.86
N CYS A 18 -1.29 3.24 8.65
CA CYS A 18 -1.34 4.37 7.71
C CYS A 18 -0.39 5.50 8.15
N ARG A 19 -0.36 5.87 9.44
CA ARG A 19 0.61 6.86 9.96
C ARG A 19 2.04 6.37 9.80
N THR A 20 2.28 5.09 10.08
CA THR A 20 3.60 4.47 9.91
C THR A 20 4.03 4.49 8.44
N PHE A 21 3.11 4.19 7.52
CA PHE A 21 3.33 4.26 6.08
C PHE A 21 3.75 5.67 5.65
N VAL A 22 3.01 6.70 6.06
CA VAL A 22 3.34 8.10 5.75
C VAL A 22 4.73 8.46 6.29
N SER A 23 5.07 8.01 7.50
CA SER A 23 6.39 8.23 8.09
C SER A 23 7.51 7.55 7.29
N LEU A 24 7.31 6.31 6.82
CA LEU A 24 8.29 5.58 6.02
C LEU A 24 8.49 6.23 4.65
N CYS A 25 7.40 6.61 3.97
CA CYS A 25 7.47 7.37 2.73
C CYS A 25 8.27 8.67 2.91
N LYS A 26 8.03 9.42 3.99
CA LYS A 26 8.78 10.64 4.29
C LYS A 26 10.28 10.38 4.46
N LYS A 27 10.68 9.30 5.14
CA LYS A 27 12.11 8.92 5.30
C LYS A 27 12.79 8.65 3.95
N GLU A 28 12.06 8.09 3.00
CA GLU A 28 12.51 7.80 1.63
C GLU A 28 12.42 9.01 0.69
N GLY A 29 12.15 10.21 1.20
CA GLY A 29 12.00 11.42 0.39
C GLY A 29 10.74 11.44 -0.47
N LEU A 30 9.71 10.66 -0.12
CA LEU A 30 8.43 10.60 -0.83
C LEU A 30 7.39 11.46 -0.09
N PRO A 31 7.07 12.68 -0.58
CA PRO A 31 6.12 13.56 0.08
C PRO A 31 4.69 13.06 -0.14
N VAL A 32 4.18 12.24 0.76
CA VAL A 32 2.82 11.67 0.70
C VAL A 32 1.80 12.60 1.37
N LEU A 33 0.65 12.78 0.71
CA LEU A 33 -0.58 13.32 1.29
C LEU A 33 -1.68 12.27 1.25
N VAL A 34 -2.37 12.03 2.38
CA VAL A 34 -3.59 11.21 2.40
C VAL A 34 -4.75 12.04 1.84
N THR A 35 -5.33 11.59 0.74
CA THR A 35 -6.39 12.31 0.02
C THR A 35 -7.78 11.74 0.26
N GLU A 36 -7.87 10.51 0.76
CA GLU A 36 -9.11 9.89 1.15
C GLU A 36 -8.93 8.79 2.21
N THR A 37 -9.87 8.69 3.15
CA THR A 37 -9.95 7.61 4.14
C THR A 37 -11.32 6.95 4.07
N VAL A 38 -12.33 7.48 4.74
CA VAL A 38 -13.69 6.95 4.70
C VAL A 38 -14.63 7.78 3.84
N ARG A 39 -15.61 7.10 3.24
CA ARG A 39 -16.72 7.68 2.48
C ARG A 39 -18.05 7.02 2.86
N ASP A 40 -19.14 7.77 2.67
CA ASP A 40 -20.50 7.24 2.81
C ASP A 40 -21.07 6.70 1.48
N ALA A 41 -22.29 6.16 1.55
CA ALA A 41 -22.99 5.63 0.39
C ALA A 41 -23.35 6.71 -0.64
N GLU A 42 -23.67 7.92 -0.18
CA GLU A 42 -24.00 9.05 -1.04
C GLU A 42 -22.80 9.46 -1.91
N TYR A 43 -21.61 9.58 -1.33
CA TYR A 43 -20.39 9.89 -2.08
C TYR A 43 -20.07 8.79 -3.08
N GLN A 44 -20.14 7.52 -2.67
CA GLN A 44 -19.88 6.40 -3.57
C GLN A 44 -20.87 6.36 -4.74
N ALA A 45 -22.15 6.67 -4.53
CA ALA A 45 -23.14 6.74 -5.59
C ALA A 45 -22.78 7.82 -6.64
N SER A 46 -22.31 8.99 -6.20
CA SER A 46 -21.81 10.03 -7.12
C SER A 46 -20.61 9.58 -7.94
N LEU A 47 -19.67 8.82 -7.34
CA LEU A 47 -18.53 8.26 -8.07
C LEU A 47 -18.98 7.22 -9.11
N TYR A 48 -20.00 6.43 -8.78
CA TYR A 48 -20.56 5.43 -9.70
C TYR A 48 -21.30 6.07 -10.89
N ALA A 49 -21.91 7.24 -10.71
CA ALA A 49 -22.63 7.96 -11.76
C ALA A 49 -21.71 8.48 -12.89
N LYS A 50 -20.46 8.82 -12.58
CA LYS A 50 -19.47 9.32 -13.56
C LYS A 50 -19.21 8.34 -14.69
N GLY A 51 -19.29 8.83 -15.93
CA GLY A 51 -19.17 8.05 -17.15
C GLY A 51 -20.35 7.11 -17.42
N ARG A 52 -21.46 7.26 -16.68
CA ARG A 52 -22.70 6.49 -16.86
C ARG A 52 -23.89 7.42 -17.04
N THR A 53 -24.24 8.14 -15.98
CA THR A 53 -25.35 9.12 -15.95
C THR A 53 -24.85 10.55 -15.77
N GLU A 54 -23.59 10.73 -15.40
CA GLU A 54 -22.89 12.02 -15.33
C GLU A 54 -21.65 12.02 -16.24
N PRO A 55 -21.21 13.18 -16.76
CA PRO A 55 -19.98 13.29 -17.52
C PRO A 55 -18.73 12.85 -16.74
N GLY A 56 -17.68 12.47 -17.47
CA GLY A 56 -16.39 12.07 -16.92
C GLY A 56 -16.06 10.59 -17.14
N SER A 57 -14.89 10.16 -16.67
CA SER A 57 -14.47 8.76 -16.78
C SER A 57 -15.09 7.88 -15.70
N ILE A 58 -15.28 6.60 -16.02
CA ILE A 58 -15.65 5.59 -15.00
C ILE A 58 -14.48 5.44 -14.03
N VAL A 59 -14.68 5.89 -12.79
CA VAL A 59 -13.68 5.79 -11.70
C VAL A 59 -13.95 4.64 -10.73
N THR A 60 -15.13 4.03 -10.81
CA THR A 60 -15.50 2.87 -9.98
C THR A 60 -16.56 2.01 -10.64
N ASN A 61 -16.51 0.72 -10.35
CA ASN A 61 -17.57 -0.24 -10.68
C ASN A 61 -18.47 -0.56 -9.48
N GLN A 62 -18.20 0.00 -8.30
CA GLN A 62 -18.91 -0.31 -7.07
C GLN A 62 -20.00 0.74 -6.81
N LYS A 63 -21.26 0.31 -6.69
CA LYS A 63 -22.41 1.18 -6.35
C LYS A 63 -22.41 1.64 -4.89
N THR A 64 -21.90 0.79 -3.99
CA THR A 64 -21.85 1.03 -2.55
C THR A 64 -20.42 0.85 -2.04
N PRO A 65 -20.03 1.59 -0.99
CA PRO A 65 -18.65 1.58 -0.53
C PRO A 65 -18.29 0.21 0.04
N SER A 66 -17.02 -0.16 -0.10
CA SER A 66 -16.47 -1.39 0.50
C SER A 66 -15.39 -1.03 1.51
N PHE A 67 -14.11 -1.12 1.15
CA PHE A 67 -13.00 -0.86 2.07
C PHE A 67 -12.96 0.59 2.60
N HIS A 68 -13.35 1.57 1.76
CA HIS A 68 -13.51 2.96 2.19
C HIS A 68 -14.81 3.24 2.95
N SER A 69 -15.70 2.28 3.18
CA SER A 69 -16.93 2.58 3.95
C SER A 69 -16.58 3.14 5.31
N ASP A 70 -17.29 4.19 5.72
CA ASP A 70 -17.32 4.75 7.08
C ASP A 70 -17.60 3.72 8.20
N LYS A 71 -18.20 2.58 7.87
CA LYS A 71 -18.38 1.44 8.79
C LYS A 71 -17.17 0.51 8.85
N ALA A 72 -16.34 0.49 7.80
CA ALA A 72 -15.22 -0.43 7.65
C ALA A 72 -13.88 0.22 8.01
N GLY A 73 -13.56 1.38 7.42
CA GLY A 73 -12.31 2.11 7.67
C GLY A 73 -11.04 1.35 7.26
N LEU A 74 -11.07 0.62 6.14
CA LEU A 74 -10.02 -0.34 5.76
C LEU A 74 -9.14 0.10 4.57
N ALA A 75 -9.42 1.25 3.96
CA ALA A 75 -8.65 1.75 2.83
C ALA A 75 -8.34 3.24 2.96
N PHE A 76 -7.27 3.66 2.30
CA PHE A 76 -6.88 5.05 2.16
C PHE A 76 -6.25 5.30 0.79
N ASP A 77 -6.44 6.51 0.29
CA ASP A 77 -5.86 6.99 -0.96
C ASP A 77 -4.78 8.03 -0.68
N ILE A 78 -3.76 8.04 -1.52
CA ILE A 78 -2.66 9.01 -1.44
C ILE A 78 -2.49 9.83 -2.72
N ALA A 79 -1.85 10.98 -2.56
CA ALA A 79 -1.27 11.76 -3.65
C ALA A 79 0.16 12.14 -3.31
N LYS A 80 0.91 12.56 -4.33
CA LYS A 80 2.15 13.29 -4.15
C LYS A 80 1.81 14.70 -3.66
N ASN A 81 2.38 15.11 -2.53
CA ASN A 81 2.13 16.42 -1.94
C ASN A 81 2.95 17.52 -2.63
N VAL A 82 2.79 17.64 -3.95
CA VAL A 82 3.44 18.63 -4.80
C VAL A 82 2.37 19.17 -5.73
N LYS A 83 2.12 20.49 -5.63
CA LYS A 83 1.05 21.15 -6.38
C LYS A 83 1.23 20.96 -7.89
N GLY A 84 0.19 20.47 -8.57
CA GLY A 84 0.19 20.20 -10.01
C GLY A 84 0.82 18.87 -10.41
N HIS A 85 1.37 18.13 -9.45
CA HIS A 85 2.03 16.83 -9.66
C HIS A 85 1.42 15.74 -8.76
N GLU A 86 0.16 15.90 -8.35
CA GLU A 86 -0.48 15.05 -7.35
C GLU A 86 -0.61 13.58 -7.82
N TYR A 87 -0.79 13.37 -9.13
CA TYR A 87 -1.14 12.07 -9.73
C TYR A 87 -0.36 11.72 -11.02
N ASP A 88 0.63 12.51 -11.43
CA ASP A 88 1.36 12.34 -12.70
C ASP A 88 2.66 11.53 -12.59
N ASP A 89 3.14 11.27 -11.37
CA ASP A 89 4.40 10.58 -11.10
C ASP A 89 4.20 9.09 -10.81
N ALA A 90 4.22 8.26 -11.85
CA ALA A 90 4.09 6.81 -11.71
C ALA A 90 5.19 6.17 -10.83
N ALA A 91 6.41 6.71 -10.88
CA ALA A 91 7.53 6.18 -10.10
C ALA A 91 7.34 6.46 -8.59
N PHE A 92 6.80 7.62 -8.24
CA PHE A 92 6.38 7.93 -6.87
C PHE A 92 5.39 6.91 -6.34
N PHE A 93 4.32 6.62 -7.09
CA PHE A 93 3.31 5.64 -6.65
C PHE A 93 3.88 4.23 -6.58
N GLN A 94 4.77 3.82 -7.49
CA GLN A 94 5.45 2.52 -7.42
C GLN A 94 6.28 2.37 -6.15
N LYS A 95 7.06 3.39 -5.78
CA LYS A 95 7.86 3.40 -4.54
C LYS A 95 6.98 3.35 -3.30
N CYS A 96 5.91 4.15 -3.27
CA CYS A 96 4.90 4.10 -2.19
C CYS A 96 4.23 2.72 -2.13
N GLY A 97 3.85 2.15 -3.28
CA GLY A 97 3.27 0.82 -3.41
C GLY A 97 4.17 -0.27 -2.83
N ALA A 98 5.47 -0.21 -3.08
CA ALA A 98 6.45 -1.13 -2.51
C ALA A 98 6.47 -1.04 -0.96
N ILE A 99 6.48 0.16 -0.39
CA ILE A 99 6.42 0.38 1.06
C ILE A 99 5.14 -0.21 1.64
N GLY A 100 3.97 0.14 1.09
CA GLY A 100 2.68 -0.35 1.57
C GLY A 100 2.57 -1.89 1.52
N LYS A 101 3.07 -2.50 0.45
CA LYS A 101 3.11 -3.97 0.31
C LYS A 101 4.01 -4.65 1.34
N ARG A 102 5.18 -4.07 1.66
CA ARG A 102 6.04 -4.57 2.77
C ARG A 102 5.29 -4.57 4.10
N MET A 103 4.45 -3.56 4.33
CA MET A 103 3.64 -3.45 5.54
C MET A 103 2.42 -4.38 5.57
N GLY A 104 2.10 -5.04 4.45
CA GLY A 104 0.98 -5.96 4.32
C GLY A 104 -0.29 -5.35 3.73
N PHE A 105 -0.26 -4.10 3.28
CA PHE A 105 -1.36 -3.54 2.48
C PHE A 105 -1.37 -4.14 1.07
N THR A 106 -2.57 -4.29 0.51
CA THR A 106 -2.76 -4.46 -0.93
C THR A 106 -2.75 -3.08 -1.57
N TRP A 107 -1.99 -2.92 -2.66
CA TRP A 107 -1.88 -1.66 -3.41
C TRP A 107 -2.64 -1.76 -4.73
N GLY A 108 -3.47 -0.75 -5.04
CA GLY A 108 -4.33 -0.73 -6.22
C GLY A 108 -3.60 -0.61 -7.56
N GLY A 109 -2.34 -0.15 -7.56
CA GLY A 109 -1.50 -0.12 -8.76
C GLY A 109 -1.15 -1.50 -9.32
N ASP A 110 -1.23 -2.57 -8.51
CA ASP A 110 -1.00 -3.96 -8.93
C ASP A 110 -2.25 -4.61 -9.56
N TRP A 111 -3.42 -3.94 -9.57
CA TRP A 111 -4.64 -4.52 -10.12
C TRP A 111 -4.57 -4.70 -11.65
N LYS A 112 -5.23 -5.75 -12.16
CA LYS A 112 -5.23 -6.07 -13.60
C LYS A 112 -6.14 -5.15 -14.42
N SER A 113 -7.22 -4.66 -13.82
CA SER A 113 -8.18 -3.73 -14.41
C SER A 113 -8.52 -2.64 -13.41
N LEU A 114 -8.84 -1.45 -13.92
CA LEU A 114 -9.03 -0.24 -13.10
C LEU A 114 -7.89 -0.03 -12.10
N LYS A 115 -6.65 0.03 -12.62
CA LYS A 115 -5.48 0.34 -11.81
C LYS A 115 -5.69 1.64 -11.04
N ASP A 116 -5.53 1.55 -9.72
CA ASP A 116 -5.78 2.65 -8.80
C ASP A 116 -4.50 2.92 -8.01
N ASN A 117 -3.59 3.69 -8.61
CA ASN A 117 -2.27 3.97 -8.05
C ASN A 117 -2.34 4.67 -6.67
N PRO A 118 -3.29 5.57 -6.40
CA PRO A 118 -3.52 6.13 -5.07
C PRO A 118 -3.89 5.12 -3.97
N HIS A 119 -4.53 4.00 -4.33
CA HIS A 119 -5.29 3.18 -3.38
C HIS A 119 -4.47 2.16 -2.60
N PHE A 120 -4.71 2.11 -1.29
CA PHE A 120 -4.20 1.08 -0.39
C PHE A 120 -5.34 0.51 0.46
N GLN A 121 -5.36 -0.80 0.65
CA GLN A 121 -6.34 -1.45 1.53
C GLN A 121 -5.75 -2.55 2.39
N TRP A 122 -6.32 -2.70 3.59
CA TRP A 122 -6.16 -3.91 4.38
C TRP A 122 -7.27 -4.90 4.04
N ASP A 123 -6.89 -5.99 3.38
CA ASP A 123 -7.78 -7.10 2.96
C ASP A 123 -7.22 -8.47 3.37
N SER A 124 -6.27 -8.47 4.31
CA SER A 124 -5.52 -9.66 4.72
C SER A 124 -4.85 -10.37 3.53
N ARG A 125 -4.15 -9.61 2.67
CA ARG A 125 -3.41 -10.10 1.50
C ARG A 125 -4.34 -10.77 0.48
N GLY A 126 -5.44 -10.11 0.17
CA GLY A 126 -6.43 -10.54 -0.83
C GLY A 126 -7.42 -11.60 -0.36
N LYS A 127 -7.40 -11.99 0.93
CA LYS A 127 -8.33 -13.00 1.48
C LYS A 127 -9.75 -12.46 1.65
N TYR A 128 -9.90 -11.15 1.84
CA TYR A 128 -11.21 -10.50 2.01
C TYR A 128 -11.56 -9.71 0.76
N THR A 129 -12.76 -9.96 0.22
CA THR A 129 -13.23 -9.29 -1.00
C THR A 129 -14.14 -8.10 -0.65
N SER A 130 -14.37 -7.20 -1.61
CA SER A 130 -15.34 -6.10 -1.44
C SER A 130 -16.75 -6.60 -1.10
N ALA A 131 -17.14 -7.78 -1.59
CA ALA A 131 -18.44 -8.40 -1.26
C ALA A 131 -18.51 -8.82 0.21
N MET A 132 -17.43 -9.40 0.75
CA MET A 132 -17.33 -9.76 2.17
C MET A 132 -17.42 -8.51 3.06
N VAL A 133 -16.65 -7.47 2.73
CA VAL A 133 -16.65 -6.22 3.50
C VAL A 133 -18.02 -5.56 3.51
N ARG A 134 -18.73 -5.53 2.37
CA ARG A 134 -20.13 -5.04 2.31
C ARG A 134 -21.10 -5.87 3.13
N ALA A 135 -20.86 -7.17 3.25
CA ALA A 135 -21.63 -8.07 4.10
C ALA A 135 -21.24 -7.99 5.60
N GLY A 136 -20.39 -7.02 6.00
CA GLY A 136 -19.92 -6.86 7.38
C GLY A 136 -18.85 -7.86 7.80
N LYS A 137 -18.32 -8.67 6.87
CA LYS A 137 -17.23 -9.62 7.12
C LYS A 137 -15.89 -8.92 6.88
N TYR A 138 -15.27 -8.45 7.97
CA TYR A 138 -14.02 -7.70 7.92
C TYR A 138 -12.78 -8.59 8.08
N PRO A 139 -11.62 -8.19 7.51
CA PRO A 139 -10.35 -8.84 7.78
C PRO A 139 -10.00 -8.78 9.27
N PRO A 140 -9.17 -9.70 9.77
CA PRO A 140 -8.68 -9.66 11.15
C PRO A 140 -7.94 -8.36 11.44
N ILE A 141 -7.61 -8.11 12.70
CA ILE A 141 -6.76 -6.98 13.07
C ILE A 141 -5.46 -7.03 12.26
N MET A 142 -5.12 -5.91 11.63
CA MET A 142 -3.87 -5.74 10.92
C MET A 142 -2.74 -5.75 11.97
N PRO A 143 -1.77 -6.67 11.87
CA PRO A 143 -0.61 -6.64 12.76
C PRO A 143 0.07 -5.28 12.67
N ARG A 144 0.44 -4.71 13.82
CA ARG A 144 1.19 -3.46 13.86
C ARG A 144 2.51 -3.66 13.11
N TYR A 145 2.77 -2.81 12.13
CA TYR A 145 4.05 -2.82 11.46
C TYR A 145 5.13 -2.36 12.44
N VAL A 146 6.17 -3.18 12.58
CA VAL A 146 7.40 -2.84 13.28
C VAL A 146 8.48 -2.82 12.21
N GLU A 147 9.11 -1.66 12.04
CA GLU A 147 10.27 -1.56 11.17
C GLU A 147 11.39 -2.38 11.80
N VAL A 148 11.76 -3.48 11.13
CA VAL A 148 12.94 -4.25 11.52
C VAL A 148 14.14 -3.37 11.21
N LYS A 149 14.85 -2.92 12.26
CA LYS A 149 16.14 -2.25 12.07
C LYS A 149 17.06 -3.27 11.43
N GLN A 150 17.39 -3.06 10.17
CA GLN A 150 18.38 -3.89 9.48
C GLN A 150 19.73 -3.63 10.14
N SER A 151 20.32 -4.67 10.70
CA SER A 151 21.61 -4.61 11.42
C SER A 151 22.79 -4.36 10.49
N MET A 152 22.61 -4.59 9.19
CA MET A 152 23.65 -4.53 8.17
C MET A 152 23.14 -3.88 6.88
N THR A 153 24.03 -3.23 6.14
CA THR A 153 23.81 -2.68 4.80
C THR A 153 23.58 -3.78 3.76
N LYS A 154 23.10 -3.40 2.57
CA LYS A 154 22.88 -4.33 1.47
C LYS A 154 24.20 -4.91 0.98
N GLU A 155 25.24 -4.09 0.93
CA GLU A 155 26.59 -4.43 0.52
C GLU A 155 27.23 -5.41 1.51
N GLU A 156 27.07 -5.16 2.82
CA GLU A 156 27.49 -6.09 3.87
C GLU A 156 26.75 -7.43 3.77
N ALA A 157 25.43 -7.41 3.56
CA ALA A 157 24.66 -8.63 3.38
C ALA A 157 25.10 -9.42 2.13
N LYS A 158 25.35 -8.74 1.00
CA LYS A 158 25.90 -9.37 -0.21
C LYS A 158 27.27 -10.01 0.06
N ALA A 159 28.13 -9.35 0.81
CA ALA A 159 29.45 -9.88 1.18
C ALA A 159 29.31 -11.17 2.01
N ILE A 160 28.45 -11.17 3.03
CA ILE A 160 28.17 -12.34 3.86
C ILE A 160 27.67 -13.51 3.03
N LEU A 161 26.75 -13.29 2.08
CA LEU A 161 26.23 -14.36 1.23
C LEU A 161 27.29 -14.95 0.29
N LYS A 162 28.19 -14.12 -0.23
CA LYS A 162 29.32 -14.59 -1.06
C LYS A 162 30.29 -15.44 -0.23
N GLU A 163 30.61 -14.97 0.98
CA GLU A 163 31.57 -15.63 1.85
C GLU A 163 31.02 -16.91 2.48
N LYS A 164 29.85 -16.84 3.14
CA LYS A 164 29.31 -17.93 3.96
C LYS A 164 28.48 -18.93 3.18
N ALA A 165 27.74 -18.50 2.16
CA ALA A 165 26.94 -19.39 1.32
C ALA A 165 27.59 -19.73 -0.02
N GLY A 166 28.76 -19.16 -0.33
CA GLY A 166 29.47 -19.41 -1.59
C GLY A 166 28.70 -18.94 -2.83
N LEU A 167 27.76 -18.00 -2.68
CA LEU A 167 26.96 -17.51 -3.80
C LEU A 167 27.84 -16.70 -4.75
N ASN A 168 27.81 -17.04 -6.04
CA ASN A 168 28.51 -16.28 -7.08
C ASN A 168 27.79 -14.96 -7.43
N GLU A 169 28.49 -14.08 -8.15
CA GLU A 169 27.98 -12.75 -8.53
C GLU A 169 26.62 -12.82 -9.26
N GLY A 170 26.46 -13.77 -10.19
CA GLY A 170 25.22 -13.94 -10.95
C GLY A 170 24.03 -14.26 -10.05
N THR A 171 24.23 -15.09 -9.04
CA THR A 171 23.20 -15.45 -8.06
C THR A 171 22.85 -14.27 -7.16
N ILE A 172 23.86 -13.50 -6.73
CA ILE A 172 23.64 -12.28 -5.95
C ILE A 172 22.85 -11.25 -6.75
N VAL A 173 23.17 -11.04 -8.02
CA VAL A 173 22.43 -10.14 -8.92
C VAL A 173 21.00 -10.62 -9.14
N PHE A 174 20.79 -11.93 -9.30
CA PHE A 174 19.45 -12.50 -9.41
C PHE A 174 18.61 -12.26 -8.15
N LEU A 175 19.18 -12.54 -6.97
CA LEU A 175 18.52 -12.29 -5.69
C LEU A 175 18.23 -10.80 -5.51
N ASP A 176 19.16 -9.93 -5.89
CA ASP A 176 19.01 -8.48 -5.75
C ASP A 176 17.86 -7.92 -6.61
N ASN A 177 17.75 -8.40 -7.83
CA ASN A 177 16.69 -8.01 -8.77
C ASN A 177 15.34 -8.65 -8.46
N TYR A 178 15.26 -9.56 -7.48
CA TYR A 178 13.98 -10.13 -7.06
C TYR A 178 13.05 -9.05 -6.49
N ARG A 179 11.74 -9.27 -6.57
CA ARG A 179 10.70 -8.32 -6.11
C ARG A 179 10.88 -7.86 -4.64
N TYR A 180 11.60 -8.65 -3.84
CA TYR A 180 11.98 -8.34 -2.45
C TYR A 180 13.47 -8.56 -2.19
N GLY A 181 14.32 -8.35 -3.21
CA GLY A 181 15.72 -8.76 -3.21
C GLY A 181 16.57 -8.19 -2.08
N ASP A 182 16.42 -6.90 -1.79
CA ASP A 182 17.14 -6.25 -0.69
C ASP A 182 16.79 -6.85 0.69
N ASP A 183 15.50 -7.04 0.98
CA ASP A 183 15.05 -7.67 2.23
C ASP A 183 15.44 -9.15 2.31
N LEU A 184 15.33 -9.88 1.19
CA LEU A 184 15.72 -11.29 1.09
C LEU A 184 17.22 -11.48 1.33
N ILE A 185 18.07 -10.69 0.67
CA ILE A 185 19.52 -10.75 0.82
C ILE A 185 19.93 -10.50 2.27
N ARG A 186 19.35 -9.47 2.92
CA ARG A 186 19.67 -9.15 4.32
C ARG A 186 19.23 -10.22 5.30
N LYS A 187 18.03 -10.79 5.12
CA LYS A 187 17.54 -11.90 5.96
C LYS A 187 18.37 -13.17 5.81
N LEU A 188 18.77 -13.50 4.58
CA LEU A 188 19.65 -14.64 4.33
C LEU A 188 21.02 -14.42 5.00
N ALA A 189 21.57 -13.21 4.91
CA ALA A 189 22.84 -12.87 5.54
C ALA A 189 22.76 -12.91 7.07
N GLU A 190 21.67 -12.40 7.66
CA GLU A 190 21.42 -12.45 9.11
C GLU A 190 21.29 -13.89 9.62
N ALA A 191 20.63 -14.78 8.87
CA ALA A 191 20.51 -16.20 9.23
C ALA A 191 21.84 -16.98 9.16
N MET A 192 22.88 -16.41 8.54
CA MET A 192 24.21 -17.01 8.42
C MET A 192 25.21 -16.45 9.45
N GLN A 193 24.82 -15.47 10.26
CA GLN A 193 25.65 -14.98 11.37
C GLN A 193 25.71 -16.01 12.50
#